data_AF-A0A971MLC4-F1
#
_entry.id   AF-A0A971MLC4-F1
#
_cell.length_a   1.000
_cell.length_b   1.000
_cell.length_c   1.000
_cell.angle_alpha   90.00
_cell.angle_beta   90.00
_cell.angle_gamma   90.00
#
_symmetry.space_group_name_H-M   'P 1'
#
loop_
_entity.id
_entity.type
_entity.pdbx_description
1 polymer ?
#
loop_
_entity_poly.entity_id
_entity_poly.type
_entity_poly.pdbx_seq_one_letter_code
_entity_poly.pdbx_strand_id
1 'polypeptide(L)'
;MRALWTGFLGFGLVSIPVKLYVATEKKDVKFRYLHQACMTPVQYQKRCPTCNKDLDNSEIVYGYEYQKGRFVVLNEEDFARIPLPSTRSVEILNFVDLNQVDPIYFDKSYYLEPGDGGGKPYLLLVQAMEATGKIAIARVVIRTKESLAAVRVKDRVLVMETMFFPDEVRSYARLALPGDNIQIHENES
;
A
#
# COMPACT_ATOMS: atom_id res chain seq x y z
N MET A 1 -14.05 -11.30 -7.44
CA MET A 1 -12.81 -10.69 -6.91
C MET A 1 -11.66 -11.64 -7.19
N ARG A 2 -10.51 -11.18 -7.72
CA ARG A 2 -9.35 -12.05 -8.01
C ARG A 2 -8.34 -11.92 -6.88
N ALA A 3 -7.83 -13.05 -6.37
CA ALA A 3 -6.78 -13.03 -5.37
C ALA A 3 -5.53 -12.37 -5.93
N LEU A 4 -4.97 -11.41 -5.19
CA LEU A 4 -3.72 -10.75 -5.52
C LEU A 4 -2.56 -11.72 -5.30
N TRP A 5 -2.58 -12.48 -4.20
CA TRP A 5 -1.67 -13.59 -3.94
C TRP A 5 -2.18 -14.55 -2.86
N THR A 6 -1.53 -15.71 -2.72
CA THR A 6 -1.74 -16.74 -1.68
C THR A 6 -0.47 -17.00 -0.90
N GLY A 7 -0.56 -17.13 0.42
CA GLY A 7 0.56 -17.45 1.32
C GLY A 7 0.07 -17.51 2.77
N PHE A 8 0.77 -16.90 3.74
CA PHE A 8 0.54 -17.20 5.15
C PHE A 8 0.41 -15.96 6.05
N LEU A 9 -0.53 -15.99 6.99
CA LEU A 9 -0.58 -15.11 8.14
C LEU A 9 0.05 -15.83 9.34
N GLY A 10 1.14 -15.29 9.85
CA GLY A 10 1.89 -15.85 10.98
C GLY A 10 1.78 -15.00 12.24
N PHE A 11 1.70 -15.64 13.40
CA PHE A 11 1.94 -14.99 14.70
C PHE A 11 2.52 -16.00 15.69
N GLY A 12 3.71 -15.72 16.24
CA GLY A 12 4.45 -16.69 17.06
C GLY A 12 4.68 -18.01 16.32
N LEU A 13 4.06 -19.09 16.79
CA LEU A 13 4.15 -20.44 16.19
C LEU A 13 2.95 -20.81 15.30
N VAL A 14 1.96 -19.92 15.19
CA VAL A 14 0.76 -20.16 14.39
C VAL A 14 1.00 -19.64 12.98
N SER A 15 0.69 -20.47 11.98
CA SER A 15 0.71 -20.12 10.57
C SER A 15 -0.62 -20.49 9.93
N ILE A 16 -1.29 -19.51 9.34
CA ILE A 16 -2.62 -19.62 8.77
C ILE A 16 -2.50 -19.39 7.27
N PRO A 17 -2.80 -20.38 6.41
CA PRO A 17 -2.86 -20.13 4.97
C PRO A 17 -3.95 -19.09 4.68
N VAL A 18 -3.62 -18.09 3.87
CA VAL A 18 -4.53 -16.99 3.50
C VAL A 18 -4.39 -16.61 2.03
N LYS A 19 -5.47 -16.07 1.48
CA LYS A 19 -5.52 -15.42 0.17
C LYS A 19 -5.81 -13.93 0.37
N LEU A 20 -5.01 -13.08 -0.26
CA LEU A 20 -5.14 -11.62 -0.16
C LEU A 20 -5.96 -11.08 -1.34
N TYR A 21 -6.97 -10.27 -1.06
CA TYR A 21 -7.79 -9.59 -2.07
C TYR A 21 -7.78 -8.08 -1.85
N VAL A 22 -7.81 -7.30 -2.93
CA VAL A 22 -7.97 -5.84 -2.80
C VAL A 22 -9.40 -5.52 -2.34
N ALA A 23 -9.55 -4.74 -1.28
CA ALA A 23 -10.86 -4.43 -0.70
C ALA A 23 -11.54 -3.22 -1.34
N THR A 24 -10.79 -2.43 -2.13
CA THR A 24 -11.25 -1.21 -2.78
C THR A 24 -11.09 -1.30 -4.29
N GLU A 25 -12.01 -0.67 -5.02
CA GLU A 25 -11.94 -0.54 -6.47
C GLU A 25 -12.17 0.92 -6.84
N LYS A 26 -11.23 1.52 -7.58
CA LYS A 26 -11.39 2.88 -8.11
C LYS A 26 -12.38 2.84 -9.27
N LYS A 27 -13.48 3.59 -9.16
CA LYS A 27 -14.48 3.75 -10.23
C LYS A 27 -14.25 5.04 -11.02
N ASP A 28 -13.02 5.24 -11.46
CA ASP A 28 -12.67 6.43 -12.23
C ASP A 28 -13.13 6.26 -13.69
N VAL A 29 -13.83 7.25 -14.23
CA VAL A 29 -14.13 7.31 -15.67
C VAL A 29 -12.84 7.64 -16.41
N LYS A 30 -12.35 6.69 -17.21
CA LYS A 30 -11.17 6.90 -18.04
C LYS A 30 -11.53 7.67 -19.30
N PHE A 31 -11.16 8.94 -19.34
CA PHE A 31 -11.21 9.74 -20.56
C PHE A 31 -10.03 9.38 -21.46
N ARG A 32 -10.29 9.32 -22.78
CA ARG A 32 -9.24 9.28 -23.80
C ARG A 32 -9.13 10.66 -24.42
N TYR A 33 -7.91 11.15 -24.61
CA TYR A 33 -7.69 12.33 -25.42
C TYR A 33 -8.01 11.99 -26.87
N LEU A 34 -8.88 12.80 -27.48
CA LEU A 34 -9.23 12.69 -28.88
C LEU A 34 -8.64 13.88 -29.64
N HIS A 35 -8.16 13.64 -30.86
CA HIS A 35 -7.82 14.72 -31.77
C HIS A 35 -9.10 15.46 -32.16
N GLN A 36 -9.21 16.74 -31.81
CA GLN A 36 -10.45 17.52 -31.93
C GLN A 36 -11.06 17.50 -33.35
N ALA A 37 -10.23 17.51 -34.41
CA ALA A 37 -10.72 17.62 -35.77
C ALA A 37 -11.32 16.31 -36.33
N CYS A 38 -10.75 15.15 -35.98
CA CYS A 38 -11.20 13.86 -36.52
C CYS A 38 -11.72 12.87 -35.47
N MET A 39 -11.77 13.29 -34.21
CA MET A 39 -12.24 12.51 -33.06
C MET A 39 -11.53 11.16 -32.87
N THR A 40 -10.30 11.02 -33.37
CA THR A 40 -9.51 9.81 -33.19
C THR A 40 -8.74 9.84 -31.86
N PRO A 41 -8.57 8.71 -31.17
CA PRO A 41 -7.72 8.64 -29.98
C PRO A 41 -6.28 9.07 -30.28
N VAL A 42 -5.74 9.96 -29.45
CA VAL A 42 -4.34 10.39 -29.54
C VAL A 42 -3.42 9.22 -29.19
N GLN A 43 -2.44 8.97 -30.05
CA GLN A 43 -1.35 8.04 -29.76
C GLN A 43 -0.15 8.82 -29.24
N TYR A 44 0.49 8.30 -28.18
CA TYR A 44 1.70 8.86 -27.62
C TYR A 44 2.90 8.08 -28.13
N GLN A 45 3.90 8.79 -28.65
CA GLN A 45 5.20 8.24 -29.01
C GLN A 45 6.25 8.84 -28.09
N LYS A 46 7.18 8.01 -27.61
CA LYS A 46 8.29 8.46 -26.78
C LYS A 46 9.39 8.94 -27.72
N ARG A 47 9.85 10.19 -27.56
CA ARG A 47 10.85 10.80 -28.45
C ARG A 47 12.00 11.38 -27.65
N CYS A 48 13.23 11.12 -28.07
CA CYS A 48 14.41 11.75 -27.49
C CYS A 48 14.54 13.20 -28.00
N PRO A 49 14.55 14.22 -27.12
CA PRO A 49 14.64 15.61 -27.54
C PRO A 49 16.00 15.98 -28.15
N THR A 50 17.07 15.24 -27.81
CA THR A 50 18.43 15.54 -28.27
C THR A 50 18.69 15.04 -29.69
N CYS A 51 18.33 13.78 -29.99
CA CYS A 51 18.53 13.21 -31.33
C CYS A 51 17.26 13.27 -32.20
N ASN A 52 16.17 13.82 -31.68
CA ASN A 52 14.90 13.99 -32.37
C ASN A 52 14.31 12.68 -32.94
N LYS A 53 14.64 11.54 -32.32
CA LYS A 53 14.26 10.19 -32.75
C LYS A 53 13.16 9.62 -31.84
N ASP A 54 12.16 8.99 -32.45
CA ASP A 54 11.17 8.19 -31.72
C ASP A 54 11.84 6.91 -31.20
N LEU A 55 11.56 6.58 -29.94
CA LEU A 55 12.20 5.51 -29.18
C LEU A 55 11.24 4.34 -29.01
N ASP A 56 11.75 3.16 -29.30
CA ASP A 56 11.13 1.92 -28.82
C ASP A 56 11.42 1.70 -27.34
N ASN A 57 10.58 0.92 -26.67
CA ASN A 57 10.78 0.60 -25.25
C ASN A 57 12.14 -0.08 -24.97
N SER A 58 12.71 -0.80 -25.94
CA SER A 58 14.03 -1.43 -25.83
C SER A 58 15.17 -0.42 -25.81
N GLU A 59 14.97 0.80 -26.29
CA GLU A 59 15.96 1.88 -26.30
C GLU A 59 15.89 2.75 -25.03
N ILE A 60 15.02 2.40 -24.08
CA ILE A 60 14.75 3.18 -22.87
C ILE A 60 15.22 2.41 -21.64
N VAL A 61 16.12 3.05 -20.88
CA VAL A 61 16.62 2.54 -19.59
C VAL A 61 16.09 3.36 -18.42
N TYR A 62 16.05 2.77 -17.23
CA TYR A 62 15.73 3.49 -16.00
C TYR A 62 16.96 4.27 -15.52
N GLY A 63 16.79 5.55 -15.21
CA GLY A 63 17.84 6.40 -14.64
C GLY A 63 17.43 6.95 -13.27
N TYR A 64 18.27 6.79 -12.26
CA TYR A 64 18.12 7.44 -10.97
C TYR A 64 18.98 8.71 -10.90
N GLU A 65 18.36 9.88 -10.73
CA GLU A 65 19.05 11.16 -10.62
C GLU A 65 19.60 11.34 -9.20
N TYR A 66 20.90 11.16 -9.02
CA TYR A 66 21.56 11.34 -7.71
C TYR A 66 22.09 12.76 -7.49
N GLN A 67 22.28 13.52 -8.58
CA GLN A 67 22.59 14.95 -8.60
C GLN A 67 21.96 15.56 -9.84
N LYS A 68 21.63 16.87 -9.81
CA LYS A 68 20.99 17.56 -10.93
C LYS A 68 21.73 17.31 -12.26
N GLY A 69 21.08 16.63 -13.20
CA GLY A 69 21.62 16.27 -14.51
C GLY A 69 22.57 15.07 -14.54
N ARG A 70 22.76 14.35 -13.42
CA ARG A 70 23.60 13.14 -13.33
C ARG A 70 22.75 11.94 -12.92
N PHE A 71 22.79 10.91 -13.76
CA PHE A 71 21.96 9.72 -13.62
C PHE A 71 22.83 8.47 -13.46
N VAL A 72 22.40 7.54 -12.60
CA VAL A 72 22.87 6.16 -12.61
C VAL A 72 21.85 5.33 -13.37
N VAL A 73 22.31 4.59 -14.38
CA VAL A 73 21.46 3.64 -15.12
C VAL A 73 21.19 2.44 -14.21
N LEU A 74 19.92 2.11 -14.04
CA LEU A 74 19.48 0.92 -13.32
C LEU A 74 19.11 -0.15 -14.36
N ASN A 75 19.79 -1.28 -14.31
CA ASN A 75 19.51 -2.42 -15.17
C ASN A 75 18.49 -3.36 -14.50
N GLU A 76 17.83 -4.22 -15.29
CA GLU A 76 16.93 -5.25 -14.75
C GLU A 76 17.61 -6.13 -13.69
N GLU A 77 18.92 -6.38 -13.84
CA GLU A 77 19.72 -7.10 -12.85
C GLU A 77 19.85 -6.35 -11.51
N ASP A 78 19.91 -5.03 -11.52
CA ASP A 78 19.97 -4.23 -10.29
C ASP A 78 18.64 -4.31 -9.54
N PHE A 79 17.51 -4.36 -10.27
CA PHE A 79 16.19 -4.63 -9.68
C PHE A 79 16.09 -6.07 -9.15
N ALA A 80 16.73 -7.04 -9.78
CA ALA A 80 16.76 -8.43 -9.35
C ALA A 80 17.68 -8.71 -8.15
N ARG A 81 18.71 -7.88 -7.94
CA ARG A 81 19.66 -7.95 -6.81
C ARG A 81 19.10 -7.36 -5.52
N ILE A 82 18.01 -6.59 -5.60
CA ILE A 82 17.25 -6.19 -4.41
C ILE A 82 16.73 -7.49 -3.79
N PRO A 83 17.06 -7.82 -2.53
CA PRO A 83 16.56 -9.02 -1.89
C PRO A 83 15.04 -9.02 -1.98
N LEU A 84 14.46 -9.88 -2.81
CA LEU A 84 13.03 -10.13 -2.81
C LEU A 84 12.75 -10.81 -1.47
N PRO A 85 12.02 -10.18 -0.53
CA PRO A 85 11.65 -10.87 0.69
C PRO A 85 10.84 -12.11 0.25
N SER A 86 11.43 -13.27 0.48
CA SER A 86 11.14 -14.51 -0.25
C SER A 86 9.90 -15.25 0.25
N THR A 87 9.01 -14.58 0.98
CA THR A 87 7.78 -15.21 1.45
C THR A 87 6.64 -14.23 1.38
N ARG A 88 5.61 -14.57 0.62
CA ARG A 88 4.34 -13.84 0.64
C ARG A 88 3.67 -14.15 1.97
N SER A 89 3.91 -13.29 2.96
CA SER A 89 3.41 -13.47 4.31
C SER A 89 2.94 -12.17 4.94
N VAL A 90 2.05 -12.32 5.91
CA VAL A 90 1.63 -11.30 6.86
C VAL A 90 2.10 -11.77 8.24
N GLU A 91 3.12 -11.16 8.79
CA GLU A 91 3.70 -11.52 10.08
C GLU A 91 3.21 -10.54 11.15
N ILE A 92 2.34 -10.98 12.06
CA ILE A 92 1.86 -10.17 13.17
C ILE A 92 3.00 -9.97 14.18
N LEU A 93 3.29 -8.71 14.47
CA LEU A 93 4.33 -8.26 15.39
C LEU A 93 3.77 -7.99 16.79
N ASN A 94 2.59 -7.35 16.87
CA ASN A 94 1.99 -6.97 18.14
C ASN A 94 0.47 -6.76 18.02
N PHE A 95 -0.23 -6.72 19.14
CA PHE A 95 -1.65 -6.34 19.23
C PHE A 95 -1.80 -5.03 20.00
N VAL A 96 -2.56 -4.09 19.43
CA VAL A 96 -2.73 -2.71 19.95
C VAL A 96 -4.20 -2.32 19.92
N ASP A 97 -4.57 -1.28 20.67
CA ASP A 97 -5.90 -0.67 20.53
C ASP A 97 -5.96 0.14 19.24
N LEU A 98 -7.11 0.13 18.55
CA LEU A 98 -7.27 0.88 17.30
C LEU A 98 -7.00 2.39 17.48
N ASN A 99 -7.35 2.95 18.65
CA ASN A 99 -7.15 4.37 18.96
C ASN A 99 -5.67 4.76 19.15
N GLN A 100 -4.75 3.80 19.22
CA GLN A 100 -3.31 4.05 19.26
C GLN A 100 -2.71 4.26 17.87
N VAL A 101 -3.49 3.99 16.81
CA VAL A 101 -3.05 4.16 15.42
C VAL A 101 -3.78 5.36 14.83
N ASP A 102 -3.02 6.44 14.58
CA ASP A 102 -3.56 7.62 13.90
C ASP A 102 -4.03 7.23 12.48
N PRO A 103 -5.25 7.62 12.08
CA PRO A 103 -5.78 7.32 10.75
C PRO A 103 -4.88 7.72 9.58
N ILE A 104 -4.00 8.72 9.76
CA ILE A 104 -3.06 9.18 8.73
C ILE A 104 -2.13 8.08 8.23
N TYR A 105 -1.92 7.03 9.04
CA TYR A 105 -1.03 5.95 8.69
C TYR A 105 -1.65 4.94 7.72
N PHE A 106 -2.97 4.83 7.59
CA PHE A 106 -3.59 3.83 6.70
C PHE A 106 -3.52 4.23 5.22
N ASP A 107 -3.18 3.28 4.34
CA ASP A 107 -3.11 3.48 2.88
C ASP A 107 -4.13 2.62 2.11
N LYS A 108 -3.85 1.31 1.93
CA LYS A 108 -4.67 0.43 1.09
C LYS A 108 -5.26 -0.71 1.89
N SER A 109 -6.56 -0.91 1.72
CA SER A 109 -7.30 -1.98 2.37
C SER A 109 -7.34 -3.26 1.52
N TYR A 110 -7.21 -4.40 2.20
CA TYR A 110 -7.23 -5.74 1.65
C TYR A 110 -8.08 -6.66 2.53
N TYR A 111 -8.68 -7.69 1.93
CA TYR A 111 -9.30 -8.79 2.65
C TYR A 111 -8.38 -9.99 2.71
N LEU A 112 -8.37 -10.67 3.85
CA LEU A 112 -7.68 -11.94 4.06
C LEU A 112 -8.71 -13.05 4.17
N GLU A 113 -8.76 -13.92 3.17
CA GLU A 113 -9.60 -15.12 3.18
C GLU A 113 -8.76 -16.31 3.69
N PRO A 114 -9.28 -17.16 4.59
CA PRO A 114 -8.57 -18.38 4.96
C PRO A 114 -8.43 -19.33 3.78
N GLY A 115 -7.22 -19.84 3.56
CA GLY A 115 -6.94 -20.92 2.63
C GLY A 115 -7.29 -22.29 3.21
N ASP A 116 -7.06 -23.33 2.41
CA ASP A 116 -7.38 -24.72 2.78
C ASP A 116 -6.64 -25.13 4.06
N GLY A 117 -7.38 -25.72 5.01
CA GLY A 117 -6.85 -26.09 6.33
C GLY A 117 -6.67 -24.93 7.32
N GLY A 118 -6.84 -23.67 6.89
CA GLY A 118 -6.66 -22.48 7.73
C GLY A 118 -7.91 -22.02 8.50
N GLY A 119 -9.08 -22.62 8.25
CA GLY A 119 -10.35 -22.12 8.77
C GLY A 119 -10.45 -22.05 10.31
N LYS A 120 -10.04 -23.12 11.02
CA LYS A 120 -10.07 -23.16 12.49
C LYS A 120 -9.15 -22.10 13.13
N PRO A 121 -7.85 -22.05 12.83
CA PRO A 121 -6.98 -21.03 13.42
C PRO A 121 -7.35 -19.61 13.00
N TYR A 122 -7.86 -19.41 11.77
CA TYR A 122 -8.39 -18.12 11.33
C TYR A 122 -9.55 -17.65 12.22
N LEU A 123 -10.53 -18.52 12.46
CA LEU A 123 -11.68 -18.17 13.30
C LEU A 123 -11.28 -17.93 14.76
N LEU A 124 -10.31 -18.68 15.30
CA LEU A 124 -9.79 -18.43 16.64
C LEU A 124 -9.12 -17.06 16.75
N LEU A 125 -8.33 -16.66 15.75
CA LEU A 125 -7.73 -15.33 15.71
C LEU A 125 -8.81 -14.24 15.64
N VAL A 126 -9.79 -14.40 14.75
CA VAL A 126 -10.94 -13.48 14.62
C VAL A 126 -11.66 -13.32 15.96
N GLN A 127 -12.02 -14.42 16.62
CA GLN A 127 -12.72 -14.40 17.91
C GLN A 127 -11.88 -13.76 19.01
N ALA A 128 -10.58 -14.03 19.07
CA ALA A 128 -9.68 -13.43 20.06
C ALA A 128 -9.57 -11.92 19.87
N MET A 129 -9.44 -11.44 18.62
CA MET A 129 -9.37 -10.02 18.31
C MET A 129 -10.70 -9.30 18.60
N GLU A 130 -11.83 -9.91 18.24
CA GLU A 130 -13.17 -9.38 18.59
C GLU A 130 -13.38 -9.30 20.09
N ALA A 131 -13.03 -10.35 20.84
CA ALA A 131 -13.20 -10.40 22.29
C ALA A 131 -12.31 -9.40 23.04
N THR A 132 -11.12 -9.10 22.51
CA THR A 132 -10.16 -8.17 23.14
C THR A 132 -10.30 -6.74 22.64
N GLY A 133 -11.03 -6.51 21.54
CA GLY A 133 -11.13 -5.21 20.87
C GLY A 133 -9.80 -4.73 20.24
N LYS A 134 -8.81 -5.62 20.11
CA LYS A 134 -7.48 -5.28 19.60
C LYS A 134 -7.38 -5.46 18.09
N ILE A 135 -6.51 -4.66 17.49
CA ILE A 135 -6.01 -4.86 16.12
C ILE A 135 -4.58 -5.39 16.18
N ALA A 136 -4.13 -6.05 15.12
CA ALA A 136 -2.77 -6.54 15.00
C ALA A 136 -1.93 -5.60 14.13
N ILE A 137 -0.75 -5.22 14.60
CA ILE A 137 0.28 -4.62 13.75
C ILE A 137 1.11 -5.76 13.17
N ALA A 138 1.31 -5.71 11.85
CA ALA A 138 1.95 -6.76 11.09
C ALA A 138 2.95 -6.17 10.08
N ARG A 139 3.81 -7.05 9.61
CA ARG A 139 4.72 -6.83 8.50
C ARG A 139 4.23 -7.64 7.32
N VAL A 140 4.12 -7.00 6.16
CA VAL A 140 3.62 -7.66 4.96
C VAL A 140 4.53 -7.38 3.78
N VAL A 141 4.68 -8.40 2.93
CA VAL A 141 5.38 -8.28 1.65
C VAL A 141 4.34 -8.36 0.54
N ILE A 142 4.10 -7.24 -0.14
CA ILE A 142 3.21 -7.19 -1.31
C ILE A 142 4.07 -6.98 -2.55
N ARG A 143 4.09 -7.99 -3.42
CA ARG A 143 4.98 -8.07 -4.59
C ARG A 143 6.45 -8.05 -4.19
N THR A 144 7.06 -6.86 -4.15
CA THR A 144 8.48 -6.65 -3.86
C THR A 144 8.71 -5.60 -2.77
N LYS A 145 7.65 -4.95 -2.25
CA LYS A 145 7.74 -3.94 -1.19
C LYS A 145 7.32 -4.58 0.13
N GLU A 146 8.21 -4.52 1.12
CA GLU A 146 7.89 -4.75 2.53
C GLU A 146 7.21 -3.50 3.10
N SER A 147 6.18 -3.67 3.91
CA SER A 147 5.42 -2.57 4.51
C SER A 147 4.88 -2.99 5.87
N LEU A 148 4.64 -2.00 6.73
CA LEU A 148 3.78 -2.19 7.90
C LEU A 148 2.33 -2.34 7.45
N ALA A 149 1.55 -3.05 8.24
CA ALA A 149 0.12 -3.20 8.05
C ALA A 149 -0.59 -3.31 9.39
N ALA A 150 -1.83 -2.85 9.43
CA ALA A 150 -2.77 -3.15 10.49
C ALA A 150 -3.71 -4.26 10.00
N VAL A 151 -3.98 -5.25 10.83
CA VAL A 151 -5.00 -6.28 10.61
C VAL A 151 -6.08 -6.08 11.65
N ARG A 152 -7.33 -5.95 11.23
CA ARG A 152 -8.50 -5.78 12.10
C ARG A 152 -9.61 -6.71 11.67
N VAL A 153 -10.55 -6.95 12.58
CA VAL A 153 -11.75 -7.73 12.28
C VAL A 153 -12.88 -6.78 11.85
N LYS A 154 -13.59 -7.16 10.79
CA LYS A 154 -14.88 -6.56 10.40
C LYS A 154 -15.80 -7.66 9.93
N ASP A 155 -16.96 -7.82 10.56
CA ASP A 155 -17.97 -8.82 10.17
C ASP A 155 -17.39 -10.25 10.04
N ARG A 156 -16.53 -10.65 11.00
CA ARG A 156 -15.76 -11.91 11.01
C ARG A 156 -14.73 -12.09 9.88
N VAL A 157 -14.46 -11.03 9.12
CA VAL A 157 -13.44 -10.97 8.08
C VAL A 157 -12.22 -10.21 8.59
N LEU A 158 -11.03 -10.77 8.37
CA LEU A 158 -9.78 -10.05 8.59
C LEU A 158 -9.56 -9.05 7.45
N VAL A 159 -9.55 -7.78 7.82
CA VAL A 159 -9.21 -6.66 6.94
C VAL A 159 -7.79 -6.24 7.27
N MET A 160 -6.93 -6.20 6.26
CA MET A 160 -5.56 -5.72 6.37
C MET A 160 -5.43 -4.38 5.66
N GLU A 161 -4.94 -3.37 6.35
CA GLU A 161 -4.61 -2.06 5.78
C GLU A 161 -3.10 -1.89 5.77
N THR A 162 -2.48 -1.66 4.61
CA THR A 162 -1.07 -1.25 4.58
C THR A 162 -0.91 0.11 5.23
N MET A 163 0.24 0.33 5.85
CA MET A 163 0.54 1.55 6.59
C MET A 163 1.73 2.30 5.99
N PHE A 164 1.67 3.63 6.04
CA PHE A 164 2.83 4.49 5.87
C PHE A 164 3.76 4.35 7.07
N PHE A 165 5.07 4.34 6.82
CA PHE A 165 6.04 4.53 7.89
C PHE A 165 6.00 5.98 8.39
N PRO A 166 6.41 6.25 9.66
CA PRO A 166 6.41 7.60 10.22
C PRO A 166 7.14 8.65 9.38
N ASP A 167 8.21 8.27 8.70
CA ASP A 167 9.00 9.13 7.80
C ASP A 167 8.33 9.37 6.43
N GLU A 168 7.39 8.51 6.03
CA GLU A 168 6.54 8.72 4.85
C GLU A 168 5.40 9.73 5.13
N VAL A 169 5.08 10.00 6.41
CA VAL A 169 4.07 10.98 6.82
C VAL A 169 4.67 12.38 6.85
N ARG A 170 4.07 13.30 6.08
CA ARG A 170 4.54 14.69 6.01
C ARG A 170 4.27 15.43 7.31
N SER A 171 5.28 16.15 7.80
CA SER A 171 5.14 17.02 8.97
C SER A 171 4.19 18.18 8.70
N TYR A 172 3.27 18.41 9.66
CA TYR A 172 2.40 19.58 9.69
C TYR A 172 3.06 20.83 10.29
N ALA A 173 4.33 20.76 10.72
CA ALA A 173 5.02 21.87 11.40
C ALA A 173 5.16 23.16 10.57
N ARG A 174 4.96 23.08 9.24
CA ARG A 174 4.99 24.23 8.34
C ARG A 174 3.60 24.79 8.02
N LEU A 175 2.53 24.20 8.57
CA LEU A 175 1.19 24.74 8.39
C LEU A 175 1.03 26.00 9.23
N ALA A 176 0.47 27.05 8.63
CA ALA A 176 0.08 28.25 9.34
C ALA A 176 -1.25 28.00 10.06
N LEU A 177 -1.20 27.30 11.20
CA LEU A 177 -2.37 27.07 12.04
C LEU A 177 -2.68 28.33 12.86
N PRO A 178 -3.96 28.59 13.18
CA PRO A 178 -4.31 29.66 14.09
C PRO A 178 -3.59 29.50 15.44
N GLY A 179 -3.02 30.58 15.95
CA GLY A 179 -2.42 30.60 17.28
C GLY A 179 -3.47 30.78 18.39
N ASP A 180 -3.04 30.71 19.64
CA ASP A 180 -3.88 30.77 20.84
C ASP A 180 -4.60 32.13 21.05
N ASN A 181 -4.41 33.09 20.15
CA ASN A 181 -5.03 34.42 20.21
C ASN A 181 -6.50 34.43 19.76
N ILE A 182 -7.05 33.30 19.30
CA ILE A 182 -8.47 33.17 18.97
C ILE A 182 -9.21 32.66 20.20
N GLN A 183 -10.04 33.52 20.79
CA GLN A 183 -10.93 33.12 21.89
C GLN A 183 -12.12 32.36 21.33
N ILE A 184 -12.34 31.14 21.82
CA ILE A 184 -13.56 30.36 21.58
C ILE A 184 -14.46 30.60 22.79
N HIS A 185 -15.65 31.14 22.57
CA HIS A 185 -16.61 31.37 23.66
C HIS A 185 -17.20 30.04 24.14
N GLU A 186 -17.47 29.90 25.45
CA GLU A 186 -18.07 28.69 26.05
C GLU A 186 -19.43 28.30 25.44
N ASN A 187 -20.13 29.25 24.80
CA ASN A 187 -21.40 28.99 24.12
C ASN A 187 -21.22 28.32 22.74
N GLU A 188 -19.98 28.22 22.25
CA GLU A 188 -19.61 27.69 20.92
C GLU A 188 -18.85 26.34 21.00
N SER A 189 -18.55 25.86 22.22
CA SER A 189 -17.89 24.57 22.51
C SER A 189 -18.88 23.51 22.99
#